data_AF-A0A8B6HBK7-F1
#
_entry.id   AF-A0A8B6HBK7-F1
#
_cell.length_a   1.000
_cell.length_b   1.000
_cell.length_c   1.000
_cell.angle_alpha   90.00
_cell.angle_beta   90.00
_cell.angle_gamma   90.00
#
_symmetry.space_group_name_H-M   'P 1'
#
loop_
_entity.id
_entity.type
_entity.pdbx_description
1 polymer ?
#
loop_
_entity_poly.entity_id
_entity_poly.type
_entity_poly.pdbx_seq_one_letter_code
_entity_poly.pdbx_strand_id
1 'polypeptide(L)'
;MADTTSTRRRVKLYMLNEERQWDDQGTGHVSSIFVERLKGMSLQVRSETDGTVLLESKIQPDTMYQKQQETLIVWSEAANYDLALSFQEQAGCLEIWRKICQVQGKDPSVDITQDCLIDHGEHDEEFQEDSTIEDAPDAAQEIELPPCELSKLEEIWNIFTESSIQSTPIRKEKLSVAIENSGYIKKLLDLFHMCEDLDNMEGLHHLYEIFKNIFLLNRNELFEIMFSEETIFDVIGVLEHQPSSPQPSQHRTYLKETAKFKQVVPMTNKELLNKIHQTYRVQYIQDVILPTPSVFEENHLSSLTSFIFFNKVEIVSMIQEDEKFLSSLFTQLTSDDTEEAVRRDLVLFLKEFCTFSQTLQQDSRESFFKTLSSFGVLSAIEVILGLDDPQIKSAAIDIFSYIVEFSPSTVREFIMKEGQKQDDDDLLVNLVIDQMINDPDPELGGALQLMGVLKLLIDPENMIATSNKTEKSEFLVFFYKHSMHVLTAPLYANTSEGRLSKDDFQSAQLQSLILELLTFCIEHHTFHIKNYIISKDLLRRVLLLLKSRHRFLALCALRFMRKIVGIKDDFYYRYIIKGSLFKPIVEAFLENGTRYNLFNSAIIELFEFIKMVRLC
;
A
#
# COMPACT_ATOMS: atom_id res chain seq x y z
N MET A 1 -33.16 23.00 35.74
CA MET A 1 -33.38 22.34 34.44
C MET A 1 -32.59 23.10 33.40
N ALA A 2 -31.40 22.59 33.09
CA ALA A 2 -30.66 22.87 31.87
C ALA A 2 -29.91 21.58 31.57
N ASP A 3 -30.47 20.83 30.63
CA ASP A 3 -30.05 19.52 30.18
C ASP A 3 -28.83 19.73 29.26
N THR A 4 -27.63 19.60 29.83
CA THR A 4 -26.42 19.42 29.02
C THR A 4 -26.46 17.99 28.51
N THR A 5 -26.86 17.84 27.25
CA THR A 5 -26.72 16.63 26.45
C THR A 5 -25.26 16.17 26.49
N SER A 6 -24.95 15.31 27.47
CA SER A 6 -23.74 14.50 27.49
C SER A 6 -23.78 13.65 26.22
N THR A 7 -22.96 14.00 25.24
CA THR A 7 -22.66 13.14 24.09
C THR A 7 -22.08 11.85 24.66
N ARG A 8 -22.94 10.84 24.85
CA ARG A 8 -22.51 9.56 25.39
C ARG A 8 -21.55 8.93 24.39
N ARG A 9 -20.32 8.61 24.81
CA ARG A 9 -19.30 8.03 23.94
C ARG A 9 -19.54 6.54 23.79
N ARG A 10 -20.18 6.14 22.70
CA ARG A 10 -20.50 4.73 22.41
C ARG A 10 -19.23 3.96 22.04
N VAL A 11 -19.00 2.84 22.70
CA VAL A 11 -17.83 1.97 22.55
C VAL A 11 -18.25 0.50 22.51
N LYS A 12 -17.48 -0.32 21.79
CA LYS A 12 -17.43 -1.77 21.98
C LYS A 12 -16.25 -2.13 22.85
N LEU A 13 -16.49 -3.01 23.83
CA LEU A 13 -15.46 -3.54 24.71
C LEU A 13 -15.02 -4.91 24.21
N TYR A 14 -13.73 -5.10 24.08
CA TYR A 14 -13.13 -6.41 23.77
C TYR A 14 -12.18 -6.83 24.88
N MET A 15 -12.10 -8.14 25.10
CA MET A 15 -11.16 -8.78 26.01
C MET A 15 -10.47 -9.93 25.28
N LEU A 16 -9.15 -10.05 25.42
CA LEU A 16 -8.40 -11.15 24.81
C LEU A 16 -8.58 -12.43 25.64
N ASN A 17 -8.94 -13.54 25.00
CA ASN A 17 -9.16 -14.83 25.66
C ASN A 17 -7.89 -15.71 25.67
N GLU A 18 -7.96 -16.88 26.32
CA GLU A 18 -6.83 -17.83 26.45
C GLU A 18 -6.33 -18.38 25.10
N GLU A 19 -7.17 -18.35 24.05
CA GLU A 19 -6.82 -18.74 22.67
C GLU A 19 -6.23 -17.58 21.84
N ARG A 20 -5.94 -16.43 22.49
CA ARG A 20 -5.44 -15.18 21.87
C ARG A 20 -6.38 -14.60 20.82
N GLN A 21 -7.70 -14.76 20.99
CA GLN A 21 -8.71 -14.10 20.17
C GLN A 21 -9.46 -13.02 20.97
N TRP A 22 -9.87 -11.95 20.30
CA TRP A 22 -10.62 -10.85 20.90
C TRP A 22 -12.11 -11.19 21.01
N ASP A 23 -12.60 -11.37 22.24
CA ASP A 23 -14.01 -11.62 22.54
C ASP A 23 -14.78 -10.29 22.73
N ASP A 24 -15.89 -10.12 21.99
CA ASP A 24 -16.81 -8.98 22.14
C ASP A 24 -17.58 -9.10 23.47
N GLN A 25 -17.25 -8.23 24.43
CA GLN A 25 -17.87 -8.18 25.77
C GLN A 25 -19.15 -7.31 25.79
N GLY A 26 -19.54 -6.75 24.64
CA GLY A 26 -20.75 -5.97 24.47
C GLY A 26 -20.50 -4.50 24.12
N THR A 27 -21.60 -3.82 23.79
CA THR A 27 -21.60 -2.40 23.42
C THR A 27 -22.16 -1.54 24.55
N GLY A 28 -21.50 -0.43 24.85
CA GLY A 28 -21.87 0.45 25.93
C GLY A 28 -21.40 1.89 25.74
N HIS A 29 -21.53 2.68 26.79
CA HIS A 29 -21.07 4.06 26.83
C HIS A 29 -19.95 4.20 27.86
N VAL A 30 -18.79 4.70 27.43
CA VAL A 30 -17.63 4.91 28.30
C VAL A 30 -17.70 6.27 28.99
N SER A 31 -17.25 6.30 30.24
CA SER A 31 -17.07 7.51 31.04
C SER A 31 -15.80 7.40 31.88
N SER A 32 -15.10 8.51 32.09
CA SER A 32 -13.99 8.59 33.04
C SER A 32 -14.49 9.27 34.31
N ILE A 33 -14.60 8.52 35.42
CA ILE A 33 -15.10 9.02 36.70
C ILE A 33 -14.13 8.68 37.83
N PHE A 34 -14.10 9.53 38.87
CA PHE A 34 -13.37 9.19 40.08
C PHE A 34 -14.18 8.18 40.91
N VAL A 35 -13.63 7.00 41.14
CA VAL A 35 -14.30 5.92 41.86
C VAL A 35 -13.75 5.84 43.27
N GLU A 36 -14.58 6.12 44.27
CA GLU A 36 -14.19 6.23 45.67
C GLU A 36 -13.64 4.89 46.23
N ARG A 37 -14.21 3.75 45.82
CA ARG A 37 -13.73 2.40 46.21
C ARG A 37 -12.33 2.08 45.67
N LEU A 38 -11.96 2.59 44.49
CA LEU A 38 -10.66 2.35 43.83
C LEU A 38 -9.64 3.47 44.14
N LYS A 39 -10.08 4.53 44.84
CA LYS A 39 -9.29 5.74 45.15
C LYS A 39 -8.53 6.25 43.92
N GLY A 40 -9.23 6.44 42.80
CA GLY A 40 -8.60 6.89 41.56
C GLY A 40 -9.58 7.16 40.43
N MET A 41 -9.07 7.82 39.39
CA MET A 41 -9.79 7.98 38.12
C MET A 41 -9.91 6.63 37.44
N SER A 42 -11.12 6.26 37.00
CA SER A 42 -11.39 4.95 36.40
C SER A 42 -12.20 5.11 35.12
N LEU A 43 -11.94 4.22 34.16
CA LEU A 43 -12.74 4.03 32.96
C LEU A 43 -13.92 3.11 33.30
N GLN A 44 -15.14 3.60 33.15
CA GLN A 44 -16.35 2.84 33.38
C GLN A 44 -17.16 2.74 32.08
N VAL A 45 -17.44 1.52 31.63
CA VAL A 45 -18.33 1.24 30.48
C VAL A 45 -19.66 0.73 30.99
N ARG A 46 -20.76 1.38 30.58
CA ARG A 46 -22.13 0.95 30.91
C ARG A 46 -22.84 0.43 29.67
N SER A 47 -23.39 -0.77 29.77
CA SER A 47 -24.18 -1.44 28.74
C SER A 47 -25.30 -0.54 28.21
N GLU A 48 -25.48 -0.52 26.89
CA GLU A 48 -26.57 0.25 26.27
C GLU A 48 -27.94 -0.45 26.37
N THR A 49 -27.99 -1.75 26.67
CA THR A 49 -29.23 -2.54 26.72
C THR A 49 -29.91 -2.49 28.08
N ASP A 50 -29.13 -2.54 29.17
CA ASP A 50 -29.65 -2.67 30.55
C ASP A 50 -28.98 -1.74 31.57
N GLY A 51 -27.97 -0.96 31.15
CA GLY A 51 -27.25 -0.01 32.01
C GLY A 51 -26.31 -0.65 33.04
N THR A 52 -26.08 -1.96 32.96
CA THR A 52 -25.10 -2.67 33.79
C THR A 52 -23.68 -2.20 33.50
N VAL A 53 -22.79 -2.31 34.48
CA VAL A 53 -21.38 -1.94 34.31
C VAL A 53 -20.66 -3.12 33.66
N LEU A 54 -20.19 -2.93 32.42
CA LEU A 54 -19.42 -3.92 31.66
C LEU A 54 -17.93 -3.88 32.01
N LEU A 55 -17.42 -2.69 32.32
CA LEU A 55 -16.02 -2.48 32.70
C LEU A 55 -15.93 -1.42 33.79
N GLU A 56 -15.08 -1.64 34.79
CA GLU A 56 -14.64 -0.61 35.72
C GLU A 56 -13.15 -0.80 36.03
N SER A 57 -12.30 -0.15 35.24
CA SER A 57 -10.84 -0.26 35.31
C SER A 57 -10.21 1.05 35.80
N LYS A 58 -9.33 0.96 36.81
CA LYS A 58 -8.62 2.13 37.34
C LYS A 58 -7.52 2.53 36.37
N ILE A 59 -7.41 3.82 36.06
CA ILE A 59 -6.28 4.33 35.28
C ILE A 59 -5.06 4.36 36.19
N GLN A 60 -4.11 3.44 35.95
CA GLN A 60 -2.89 3.33 36.74
C GLN A 60 -1.75 4.16 36.12
N PRO A 61 -0.85 4.75 36.92
CA PRO A 61 0.29 5.53 36.38
C PRO A 61 1.25 4.70 35.53
N ASP A 62 1.43 3.43 35.86
CA ASP A 62 2.40 2.47 35.31
C ASP A 62 1.86 1.59 34.19
N THR A 63 0.54 1.60 33.94
CA THR A 63 -0.06 0.85 32.83
C THR A 63 0.21 1.53 31.49
N MET A 64 0.67 0.76 30.50
CA MET A 64 0.82 1.20 29.13
C MET A 64 -0.55 1.25 28.44
N TYR A 65 -1.00 2.45 28.08
CA TYR A 65 -2.16 2.64 27.21
C TYR A 65 -1.65 2.98 25.81
N GLN A 66 -2.28 2.41 24.78
CA GLN A 66 -1.98 2.69 23.38
C GLN A 66 -3.25 3.13 22.64
N LYS A 67 -3.15 4.23 21.91
CA LYS A 67 -4.19 4.73 20.99
C LYS A 67 -3.83 4.27 19.58
N GLN A 68 -4.70 3.49 18.95
CA GLN A 68 -4.51 2.98 17.59
C GLN A 68 -5.61 3.53 16.66
N GLN A 69 -5.24 3.84 15.41
CA GLN A 69 -6.17 4.21 14.33
C GLN A 69 -7.17 5.33 14.70
N GLU A 70 -6.80 6.22 15.63
CA GLU A 70 -7.60 7.33 16.18
C GLU A 70 -8.95 6.97 16.85
N THR A 71 -9.39 5.72 16.81
CA THR A 71 -10.68 5.24 17.35
C THR A 71 -10.55 4.03 18.28
N LEU A 72 -9.34 3.58 18.60
CA LEU A 72 -9.12 2.40 19.45
C LEU A 72 -8.17 2.76 20.60
N ILE A 73 -8.49 2.29 21.81
CA ILE A 73 -7.57 2.35 22.97
C ILE A 73 -7.39 0.94 23.50
N VAL A 74 -6.15 0.49 23.62
CA VAL A 74 -5.77 -0.86 24.08
C VAL A 74 -4.84 -0.75 25.30
N TRP A 75 -5.03 -1.61 26.30
CA TRP A 75 -4.14 -1.74 27.45
C TRP A 75 -4.27 -3.10 28.12
N SER A 76 -3.31 -3.44 28.96
CA SER A 76 -3.31 -4.66 29.76
C SER A 76 -3.57 -4.35 31.24
N GLU A 77 -4.51 -5.06 31.87
CA GLU A 77 -4.82 -4.94 33.30
C GLU A 77 -4.33 -6.19 34.05
N ALA A 78 -3.26 -6.03 34.84
CA ALA A 78 -2.50 -7.14 35.44
C ALA A 78 -1.93 -8.13 34.38
N ALA A 79 -1.23 -9.18 34.83
CA ALA A 79 -0.45 -10.04 33.94
C ALA A 79 -1.26 -10.87 32.91
N ASN A 80 -2.60 -10.88 32.96
CA ASN A 80 -3.43 -11.87 32.26
C ASN A 80 -4.67 -11.32 31.52
N TYR A 81 -4.87 -10.00 31.40
CA TYR A 81 -6.06 -9.45 30.72
C TYR A 81 -5.69 -8.30 29.78
N ASP A 82 -5.84 -8.52 28.48
CA ASP A 82 -5.76 -7.45 27.48
C ASP A 82 -7.15 -6.94 27.15
N LEU A 83 -7.31 -5.61 27.20
CA LEU A 83 -8.58 -4.91 27.03
C LEU A 83 -8.47 -3.93 25.87
N ALA A 84 -9.54 -3.83 25.08
CA ALA A 84 -9.65 -2.83 24.03
C ALA A 84 -11.01 -2.13 24.04
N LEU A 85 -10.99 -0.81 23.88
CA LEU A 85 -12.17 0.02 23.66
C LEU A 85 -12.16 0.54 22.22
N SER A 86 -13.11 0.07 21.42
CA SER A 86 -13.35 0.55 20.06
C SER A 86 -14.44 1.60 20.07
N PHE A 87 -14.09 2.83 19.72
CA PHE A 87 -14.98 3.98 19.73
C PHE A 87 -15.69 4.13 18.40
N GLN A 88 -16.99 4.45 18.45
CA GLN A 88 -17.75 4.77 17.25
C GLN A 88 -17.31 6.10 16.61
N GLU A 89 -16.79 7.03 17.42
CA GLU A 89 -16.39 8.37 16.99
C GLU A 89 -14.98 8.71 17.50
N GLN A 90 -14.14 9.23 16.61
CA GLN A 90 -12.78 9.73 16.92
C GLN A 90 -12.78 10.75 18.06
N ALA A 91 -13.77 11.66 18.08
CA ALA A 91 -13.91 12.67 19.12
C ALA A 91 -14.05 12.06 20.53
N GLY A 92 -14.72 10.91 20.63
CA GLY A 92 -14.87 10.17 21.88
C GLY A 92 -13.59 9.50 22.33
N CYS A 93 -12.84 8.91 21.39
CA CYS A 93 -11.53 8.32 21.65
C CYS A 93 -10.56 9.39 22.18
N LEU A 94 -10.47 10.54 21.50
CA LEU A 94 -9.59 11.65 21.88
C LEU A 94 -9.93 12.22 23.27
N GLU A 95 -11.19 12.26 23.66
CA GLU A 95 -11.61 12.75 24.98
C GLU A 95 -11.12 11.82 26.10
N ILE A 96 -11.35 10.52 25.95
CA ILE A 96 -10.88 9.52 26.92
C ILE A 96 -9.35 9.46 26.94
N TRP A 97 -8.71 9.53 25.78
CA TRP A 97 -7.25 9.55 25.66
C TRP A 97 -6.62 10.72 26.41
N ARG A 98 -7.13 11.95 26.23
CA ARG A 98 -6.68 13.12 26.99
C ARG A 98 -6.79 12.89 28.49
N LYS A 99 -7.82 12.18 28.94
CA LYS A 99 -8.04 11.92 30.36
C LYS A 99 -7.05 10.90 30.92
N ILE A 100 -6.73 9.85 30.16
CA ILE A 100 -5.67 8.89 30.50
C ILE A 100 -4.33 9.61 30.58
N CYS A 101 -3.97 10.37 29.55
CA CYS A 101 -2.72 11.15 29.51
C CYS A 101 -2.63 12.14 30.68
N GLN A 102 -3.74 12.83 31.01
CA GLN A 102 -3.80 13.74 32.16
C GLN A 102 -3.53 13.02 33.48
N VAL A 103 -4.05 11.80 33.68
CA VAL A 103 -3.81 11.02 34.90
C VAL A 103 -2.36 10.55 34.98
N GLN A 104 -1.73 10.24 33.84
CA GLN A 104 -0.34 9.77 33.76
C GLN A 104 0.70 10.89 33.60
N GLY A 105 0.29 12.16 33.50
CA GLY A 105 1.20 13.29 33.30
C GLY A 105 1.85 13.34 31.91
N LYS A 106 1.20 12.78 30.88
CA LYS A 106 1.71 12.69 29.50
C LYS A 106 1.02 13.70 28.58
N ASP A 107 1.69 14.06 27.47
CA ASP A 107 1.11 14.91 26.44
C ASP A 107 0.06 14.11 25.62
N PRO A 108 -1.18 14.58 25.45
CA PRO A 108 -2.20 13.88 24.66
C PRO A 108 -1.90 13.69 23.17
N SER A 109 -0.85 14.32 22.64
CA SER A 109 -0.37 14.12 21.26
C SER A 109 0.33 12.79 21.05
N VAL A 110 0.79 12.12 22.11
CA VAL A 110 1.41 10.79 22.01
C VAL A 110 0.38 9.72 21.63
N ASP A 111 0.84 8.68 20.93
CA ASP A 111 0.03 7.50 20.61
C ASP A 111 0.20 6.39 21.66
N ILE A 112 1.25 6.46 22.49
CA ILE A 112 1.53 5.53 23.58
C ILE A 112 1.93 6.34 24.81
N THR A 113 1.28 6.10 25.95
CA THR A 113 1.57 6.90 27.16
C THR A 113 2.87 6.53 27.85
N GLN A 114 3.31 5.28 27.68
CA GLN A 114 4.59 4.77 28.14
C GLN A 114 5.50 4.52 26.93
N ASP A 115 5.86 5.58 26.21
CA ASP A 115 6.87 5.47 25.16
C ASP A 115 8.23 5.08 25.76
N CYS A 116 8.73 3.95 25.27
CA CYS A 116 10.15 3.67 25.20
C CYS A 116 10.80 4.88 24.51
N LEU A 117 11.76 5.53 25.17
CA LEU A 117 12.48 6.68 24.63
C LEU A 117 13.06 6.33 23.26
N ILE A 118 12.35 6.73 22.19
CA ILE A 118 12.88 6.85 20.85
C ILE A 118 13.58 8.20 20.81
N ASP A 119 14.90 8.11 20.82
CA ASP A 119 15.82 8.87 19.99
C ASP A 119 15.25 10.14 19.34
N HIS A 120 15.42 11.26 20.05
CA HIS A 120 15.69 12.53 19.39
C HIS A 120 17.13 12.92 19.72
N GLY A 121 18.01 12.64 18.77
CA GLY A 121 19.35 13.18 18.72
C GLY A 121 19.36 14.72 18.82
N GLU A 122 20.45 15.18 19.44
CA GLU A 122 21.01 16.53 19.34
C GLU A 122 20.16 17.67 19.94
N HIS A 123 20.25 17.85 21.25
CA HIS A 123 20.55 19.18 21.79
C HIS A 123 21.39 19.10 23.06
N ASP A 124 22.55 19.76 22.96
CA ASP A 124 23.55 19.99 23.98
C ASP A 124 23.03 20.74 25.23
N GLU A 125 23.76 20.50 26.32
CA GLU A 125 24.04 21.39 27.45
C GLU A 125 23.03 21.53 28.62
N GLU A 126 23.50 20.98 29.75
CA GLU A 126 23.46 21.55 31.11
C GLU A 126 22.11 22.02 31.68
N PHE A 127 21.41 21.15 32.41
CA PHE A 127 20.69 21.60 33.62
C PHE A 127 20.81 20.60 34.78
N GLN A 128 21.12 21.17 35.93
CA GLN A 128 21.51 20.56 37.20
C GLN A 128 20.40 19.73 37.89
N GLU A 129 20.91 18.78 38.68
CA GLU A 129 20.38 18.22 39.94
C GLU A 129 19.14 18.92 40.53
N ASP A 130 18.08 18.14 40.77
CA ASP A 130 17.52 17.85 42.11
C ASP A 130 16.09 17.31 41.97
N SER A 131 15.90 16.00 42.10
CA SER A 131 14.71 15.41 42.74
C SER A 131 14.90 13.91 42.93
N THR A 132 15.15 13.57 44.18
CA THR A 132 15.10 12.25 44.79
C THR A 132 13.89 11.42 44.34
N ILE A 133 14.14 10.32 43.62
CA ILE A 133 13.29 9.13 43.63
C ILE A 133 14.19 7.96 44.02
N GLU A 134 14.27 7.71 45.32
CA GLU A 134 14.68 6.42 45.88
C GLU A 134 13.61 5.40 45.51
N ASP A 135 13.88 4.50 44.55
CA ASP A 135 13.46 3.07 44.50
C ASP A 135 13.52 2.48 43.07
N ALA A 136 14.67 1.90 42.70
CA ALA A 136 14.79 0.71 41.83
C ALA A 136 16.28 0.27 41.72
N PRO A 137 16.79 -0.63 42.58
CA PRO A 137 18.19 -1.07 42.55
C PRO A 137 18.55 -1.99 41.36
N ASP A 138 17.58 -2.36 40.51
CA ASP A 138 17.73 -3.44 39.52
C ASP A 138 17.96 -2.93 38.07
N ALA A 139 17.80 -1.62 37.83
CA ALA A 139 18.07 -1.02 36.51
C ALA A 139 19.56 -0.71 36.26
N ALA A 140 20.38 -0.70 37.32
CA ALA A 140 21.78 -0.26 37.28
C ALA A 140 22.80 -1.38 37.01
N GLN A 141 22.45 -2.66 37.11
CA GLN A 141 23.39 -3.74 36.82
C GLN A 141 23.71 -3.83 35.32
N GLU A 142 24.99 -4.00 34.99
CA GLU A 142 25.46 -4.39 33.66
C GLU A 142 25.16 -5.88 33.45
N ILE A 143 24.77 -6.25 32.22
CA ILE A 143 24.53 -7.65 31.87
C ILE A 143 25.88 -8.24 31.43
N GLU A 144 26.50 -9.04 32.29
CA GLU A 144 27.68 -9.82 31.93
C GLU A 144 27.26 -11.13 31.24
N LEU A 145 27.67 -11.30 29.99
CA LEU A 145 27.40 -12.52 29.24
C LEU A 145 28.40 -13.63 29.62
N PRO A 146 27.94 -14.84 30.00
CA PRO A 146 28.84 -15.95 30.31
C PRO A 146 29.60 -16.39 29.05
N PRO A 147 30.79 -17.01 29.20
CA PRO A 147 31.55 -17.49 28.04
C PRO A 147 30.79 -18.59 27.31
N CYS A 148 30.83 -18.56 25.97
CA CYS A 148 30.19 -19.53 25.09
C CYS A 148 30.86 -20.91 25.18
N GLU A 149 30.50 -21.68 26.19
CA GLU A 149 30.97 -23.05 26.45
C GLU A 149 29.77 -23.98 26.58
N LEU A 150 29.89 -25.23 26.11
CA LEU A 150 28.79 -26.21 26.12
C LEU A 150 28.23 -26.44 27.55
N SER A 151 29.11 -26.44 28.55
CA SER A 151 28.73 -26.61 29.97
C SER A 151 27.93 -25.45 30.55
N LYS A 152 27.91 -24.28 29.88
CA LYS A 152 27.19 -23.08 30.30
C LYS A 152 26.02 -22.74 29.38
N LEU A 153 25.71 -23.59 28.41
CA LEU A 153 24.67 -23.31 27.41
C LEU A 153 23.28 -23.13 28.05
N GLU A 154 22.97 -23.90 29.09
CA GLU A 154 21.73 -23.74 29.87
C GLU A 154 21.71 -22.38 30.63
N GLU A 155 22.84 -21.94 31.17
CA GLU A 155 22.99 -20.64 31.83
C GLU A 155 22.78 -19.49 30.82
N ILE A 156 23.39 -19.60 29.64
CA ILE A 156 23.20 -18.65 28.54
C ILE A 156 21.72 -18.61 28.14
N TRP A 157 21.11 -19.77 27.89
CA TRP A 157 19.71 -19.88 27.52
C TRP A 157 18.78 -19.21 28.54
N ASN A 158 18.99 -19.47 29.83
CA ASN A 158 18.20 -18.87 30.90
C ASN A 158 18.21 -17.33 30.85
N ILE A 159 19.37 -16.71 30.59
CA ILE A 159 19.49 -15.24 30.46
C ILE A 159 18.62 -14.72 29.29
N PHE A 160 18.64 -15.40 28.13
CA PHE A 160 17.87 -14.95 26.97
C PHE A 160 16.35 -15.19 27.12
N THR A 161 15.95 -16.17 27.92
CA THR A 161 14.53 -16.49 28.20
C THR A 161 13.97 -15.82 29.45
N GLU A 162 14.79 -15.10 30.22
CA GLU A 162 14.36 -14.53 31.49
C GLU A 162 13.26 -13.49 31.29
N SER A 163 12.13 -13.67 31.98
CA SER A 163 10.95 -12.80 31.82
C SER A 163 11.24 -11.33 32.16
N SER A 164 12.20 -11.07 33.06
CA SER A 164 12.65 -9.74 33.47
C SER A 164 13.33 -8.95 32.32
N ILE A 165 14.03 -9.66 31.44
CA ILE A 165 14.69 -9.13 30.24
C ILE A 165 13.67 -8.94 29.13
N GLN A 166 12.74 -9.88 28.96
CA GLN A 166 11.69 -9.79 27.95
C GLN A 166 10.68 -8.65 28.21
N SER A 167 10.44 -8.29 29.47
CA SER A 167 9.47 -7.25 29.86
C SER A 167 10.02 -5.83 29.84
N THR A 168 11.34 -5.63 29.93
CA THR A 168 11.94 -4.31 30.19
C THR A 168 12.79 -3.83 29.00
N PRO A 169 12.39 -2.76 28.29
CA PRO A 169 13.11 -2.24 27.12
C PRO A 169 14.58 -1.90 27.41
N ILE A 170 14.87 -1.33 28.59
CA ILE A 170 16.23 -0.96 29.02
C ILE A 170 17.14 -2.19 29.13
N ARG A 171 16.61 -3.32 29.61
CA ARG A 171 17.39 -4.57 29.72
C ARG A 171 17.63 -5.20 28.35
N LYS A 172 16.64 -5.16 27.43
CA LYS A 172 16.84 -5.58 26.04
C LYS A 172 17.96 -4.80 25.36
N GLU A 173 18.02 -3.48 25.63
CA GLU A 173 19.07 -2.65 25.06
C GLU A 173 20.45 -3.01 25.58
N LYS A 174 20.61 -3.11 26.91
CA LYS A 174 21.87 -3.54 27.52
C LYS A 174 22.33 -4.90 27.02
N LEU A 175 21.40 -5.84 26.86
CA LEU A 175 21.69 -7.17 26.34
C LEU A 175 22.17 -7.09 24.88
N SER A 176 21.53 -6.28 24.05
CA SER A 176 21.92 -6.07 22.65
C SER A 176 23.35 -5.54 22.53
N VAL A 177 23.69 -4.52 23.32
CA VAL A 177 25.04 -3.93 23.39
C VAL A 177 26.08 -4.94 23.87
N ALA A 178 25.74 -5.78 24.86
CA ALA A 178 26.63 -6.82 25.36
C ALA A 178 26.92 -7.91 24.30
N ILE A 179 25.89 -8.30 23.54
CA ILE A 179 26.01 -9.29 22.44
C ILE A 179 26.95 -8.76 21.35
N GLU A 180 26.77 -7.50 20.96
CA GLU A 180 27.55 -6.84 19.93
C GLU A 180 29.02 -6.71 20.35
N ASN A 181 29.29 -6.08 21.50
CA ASN A 181 30.65 -5.81 21.98
C ASN A 181 31.50 -7.06 22.18
N SER A 182 30.88 -8.17 22.56
CA SER A 182 31.58 -9.43 22.83
C SER A 182 31.71 -10.33 21.59
N GLY A 183 31.19 -9.92 20.44
CA GLY A 183 31.12 -10.74 19.23
C GLY A 183 30.36 -12.05 19.48
N TYR A 184 29.33 -12.01 20.32
CA TYR A 184 28.72 -13.18 20.94
C TYR A 184 28.06 -14.10 19.92
N ILE A 185 27.44 -13.52 18.89
CA ILE A 185 26.72 -14.26 17.85
C ILE A 185 27.63 -15.27 17.16
N LYS A 186 28.83 -14.87 16.74
CA LYS A 186 29.78 -15.80 16.08
C LYS A 186 30.20 -16.94 17.02
N LYS A 187 30.43 -16.65 18.30
CA LYS A 187 30.75 -17.67 19.31
C LYS A 187 29.59 -18.64 19.59
N LEU A 188 28.35 -18.15 19.53
CA LEU A 188 27.17 -19.01 19.62
C LEU A 188 27.02 -19.91 18.39
N LEU A 189 27.40 -19.43 17.20
CA LEU A 189 27.44 -20.25 15.99
C LEU A 189 28.54 -21.33 16.06
N ASP A 190 29.71 -21.02 16.63
CA ASP A 190 30.75 -22.03 16.88
C ASP A 190 30.23 -23.14 17.83
N LEU A 191 29.45 -22.76 18.86
CA LEU A 191 28.75 -23.73 19.73
C LEU A 191 27.70 -24.53 18.97
N PHE A 192 26.97 -23.90 18.05
CA PHE A 192 26.00 -24.57 17.21
C PHE A 192 26.65 -25.65 16.36
N HIS A 193 27.77 -25.36 15.68
CA HIS A 193 28.50 -26.37 14.90
C HIS A 193 28.94 -27.54 15.78
N MET A 194 29.47 -27.28 16.99
CA MET A 194 29.81 -28.35 17.92
C MET A 194 28.59 -29.18 18.37
N CYS A 195 27.44 -28.54 18.60
CA CYS A 195 26.21 -29.26 18.98
C CYS A 195 25.66 -30.09 17.81
N GLU A 196 25.74 -29.56 16.59
CA GLU A 196 25.32 -30.24 15.36
C GLU A 196 26.22 -31.45 15.09
N ASP A 197 27.54 -31.31 15.19
CA ASP A 197 28.50 -32.41 15.01
C ASP A 197 28.36 -33.53 16.05
N LEU A 198 27.89 -33.20 17.26
CA LEU A 198 27.68 -34.15 18.35
C LEU A 198 26.25 -34.73 18.39
N ASP A 199 25.36 -34.35 17.46
CA ASP A 199 23.93 -34.66 17.49
C ASP A 199 23.25 -34.30 18.84
N ASN A 200 23.72 -33.21 19.48
CA ASN A 200 23.22 -32.78 20.80
C ASN A 200 21.91 -31.98 20.67
N MET A 201 20.78 -32.69 20.59
CA MET A 201 19.45 -32.09 20.41
C MET A 201 19.06 -31.08 21.49
N GLU A 202 19.44 -31.30 22.75
CA GLU A 202 19.13 -30.38 23.85
C GLU A 202 19.85 -29.04 23.66
N GLY A 203 21.14 -29.08 23.32
CA GLY A 203 21.90 -27.87 23.00
C GLY A 203 21.36 -27.12 21.78
N LEU A 204 20.95 -27.86 20.74
CA LEU A 204 20.35 -27.28 19.53
C LEU A 204 19.02 -26.56 19.85
N HIS A 205 18.18 -27.11 20.72
CA HIS A 205 16.95 -26.46 21.16
C HIS A 205 17.22 -25.20 22.00
N HIS A 206 18.23 -25.23 22.88
CA HIS A 206 18.63 -24.03 23.61
C HIS A 206 19.13 -22.93 22.67
N LEU A 207 19.95 -23.29 21.67
CA LEU A 207 20.45 -22.35 20.66
C LEU A 207 19.32 -21.77 19.80
N TYR A 208 18.33 -22.59 19.42
CA TYR A 208 17.13 -22.13 18.72
C TYR A 208 16.42 -21.02 19.51
N GLU A 209 16.13 -21.24 20.79
CA GLU A 209 15.44 -20.25 21.62
C GLU A 209 16.32 -19.01 21.88
N ILE A 210 17.64 -19.17 22.03
CA ILE A 210 18.57 -18.03 22.14
C ILE A 210 18.48 -17.16 20.88
N PHE A 211 18.65 -17.75 19.69
CA PHE A 211 18.61 -17.01 18.44
C PHE A 211 17.24 -16.37 18.19
N LYS A 212 16.15 -17.08 18.47
CA LYS A 212 14.80 -16.51 18.42
C LYS A 212 14.66 -15.29 19.33
N ASN A 213 15.19 -15.32 20.54
CA ASN A 213 15.19 -14.16 21.44
C ASN A 213 16.09 -13.03 20.91
N ILE A 214 17.22 -13.34 20.26
CA ILE A 214 18.05 -12.33 19.58
C ILE A 214 17.26 -11.63 18.47
N PHE A 215 16.49 -12.35 17.65
CA PHE A 215 15.60 -11.73 16.65
C PHE A 215 14.58 -10.79 17.31
N LEU A 216 14.02 -11.19 18.45
CA LEU A 216 13.03 -10.40 19.21
C LEU A 216 13.63 -9.17 19.92
N LEU A 217 14.96 -9.02 19.97
CA LEU A 217 15.59 -7.76 20.37
C LEU A 217 15.37 -6.67 19.31
N ASN A 218 15.12 -7.06 18.05
CA ASN A 218 14.73 -6.16 16.97
C ASN A 218 15.76 -5.02 16.74
N ARG A 219 17.06 -5.35 16.75
CA ARG A 219 18.19 -4.42 16.55
C ARG A 219 18.89 -4.64 15.22
N ASN A 220 19.16 -3.57 14.48
CA ASN A 220 19.74 -3.62 13.14
C ASN A 220 21.19 -4.11 13.16
N GLU A 221 21.96 -3.71 14.16
CA GLU A 221 23.37 -4.05 14.34
C GLU A 221 23.55 -5.56 14.50
N LEU A 222 22.64 -6.21 15.22
CA LEU A 222 22.61 -7.67 15.37
C LEU A 222 22.22 -8.35 14.06
N PHE A 223 21.26 -7.79 13.32
CA PHE A 223 20.85 -8.29 12.01
C PHE A 223 21.98 -8.22 10.97
N GLU A 224 22.78 -7.16 10.95
CA GLU A 224 23.97 -7.07 10.08
C GLU A 224 24.94 -8.23 10.34
N ILE A 225 25.17 -8.57 11.62
CA ILE A 225 26.05 -9.69 12.00
C ILE A 225 25.40 -11.04 11.65
N MET A 226 24.11 -11.23 11.92
CA MET A 226 23.39 -12.49 11.68
C MET A 226 23.20 -12.78 10.20
N PHE A 227 22.97 -11.76 9.38
CA PHE A 227 22.67 -11.91 7.97
C PHE A 227 23.88 -11.69 7.07
N SER A 228 25.08 -11.57 7.65
CA SER A 228 26.33 -11.53 6.89
C SER A 228 26.50 -12.80 6.04
N GLU A 229 27.27 -12.69 4.94
CA GLU A 229 27.49 -13.82 4.03
C GLU A 229 28.10 -15.05 4.74
N GLU A 230 28.93 -14.81 5.76
CA GLU A 230 29.60 -15.84 6.55
C GLU A 230 28.64 -16.59 7.48
N THR A 231 27.64 -15.91 8.04
CA THR A 231 26.85 -16.41 9.20
C THR A 231 25.42 -16.81 8.85
N ILE A 232 24.84 -16.25 7.79
CA ILE A 232 23.39 -16.38 7.52
C ILE A 232 22.93 -17.83 7.38
N PHE A 233 23.75 -18.71 6.77
CA PHE A 233 23.39 -20.13 6.64
C PHE A 233 23.46 -20.86 7.97
N ASP A 234 24.38 -20.49 8.86
CA ASP A 234 24.46 -21.07 10.20
C ASP A 234 23.28 -20.60 11.06
N VAL A 235 22.89 -19.33 10.95
CA VAL A 235 21.67 -18.80 11.60
C VAL A 235 20.43 -19.55 11.12
N ILE A 236 20.29 -19.78 9.80
CA ILE A 236 19.19 -20.58 9.26
C ILE A 236 19.27 -22.02 9.80
N GLY A 237 20.47 -22.60 9.91
CA GLY A 237 20.69 -23.91 10.49
C GLY A 237 20.21 -24.00 11.94
N VAL A 238 20.53 -23.02 12.79
CA VAL A 238 20.01 -22.94 14.16
C VAL A 238 18.48 -22.97 14.16
N LEU A 239 17.85 -22.22 13.25
CA LEU A 239 16.39 -22.12 13.14
C LEU A 239 15.71 -23.40 12.61
N GLU A 240 16.45 -24.37 12.05
CA GLU A 240 15.90 -25.67 11.63
C GLU A 240 15.50 -26.55 12.81
N HIS A 241 16.11 -26.35 13.99
CA HIS A 241 15.95 -27.19 15.18
C HIS A 241 14.85 -26.68 16.13
N GLN A 242 13.70 -26.32 15.57
CA GLN A 242 12.55 -25.84 16.36
C GLN A 242 12.03 -26.95 17.31
N PRO A 243 11.94 -26.72 18.63
CA PRO A 243 11.56 -27.75 19.61
C PRO A 243 10.16 -28.35 19.43
N SER A 244 9.24 -27.60 18.82
CA SER A 244 7.86 -28.04 18.58
C SER A 244 7.70 -28.93 17.34
N SER A 245 8.75 -29.08 16.51
CA SER A 245 8.72 -29.95 15.34
C SER A 245 9.39 -31.30 15.66
N PRO A 246 8.76 -32.45 15.31
CA PRO A 246 9.35 -33.77 15.55
C PRO A 246 10.57 -34.08 14.67
N GLN A 247 10.80 -33.33 13.59
CA GLN A 247 12.01 -33.41 12.76
C GLN A 247 12.51 -32.00 12.41
N PRO A 248 13.84 -31.82 12.26
CA PRO A 248 14.40 -30.56 11.81
C PRO A 248 13.86 -30.18 10.43
N SER A 249 13.53 -28.91 10.27
CA SER A 249 13.20 -28.35 8.95
C SER A 249 14.42 -28.38 8.03
N GLN A 250 14.24 -28.45 6.71
CA GLN A 250 15.34 -28.49 5.74
C GLN A 250 15.47 -27.16 4.96
N HIS A 251 15.55 -26.06 5.69
CA HIS A 251 15.62 -24.71 5.13
C HIS A 251 16.93 -24.46 4.35
N ARG A 252 18.09 -24.86 4.89
CA ARG A 252 19.40 -24.77 4.24
C ARG A 252 19.43 -25.56 2.94
N THR A 253 18.89 -26.78 2.94
CA THR A 253 18.80 -27.62 1.72
C THR A 253 17.92 -26.95 0.67
N TYR A 254 16.73 -26.46 1.06
CA TYR A 254 15.86 -25.73 0.15
C TYR A 254 16.56 -24.51 -0.48
N LEU A 255 17.23 -23.69 0.33
CA LEU A 255 17.91 -22.48 -0.13
C LEU A 255 19.17 -22.75 -0.97
N LYS A 256 19.84 -23.90 -0.79
CA LYS A 256 21.02 -24.30 -1.56
C LYS A 256 20.69 -25.04 -2.85
N GLU A 257 19.68 -25.91 -2.83
CA GLU A 257 19.43 -26.87 -3.91
C GLU A 257 18.17 -26.56 -4.73
N THR A 258 17.13 -26.01 -4.08
CA THR A 258 15.81 -25.79 -4.69
C THR A 258 15.64 -24.35 -5.16
N ALA A 259 16.03 -23.37 -4.35
CA ALA A 259 15.98 -21.96 -4.69
C ALA A 259 17.07 -21.62 -5.73
N LYS A 260 16.69 -21.61 -7.02
CA LYS A 260 17.61 -21.31 -8.11
C LYS A 260 17.60 -19.81 -8.43
N PHE A 261 18.72 -19.16 -8.17
CA PHE A 261 18.91 -17.79 -8.61
C PHE A 261 19.09 -17.73 -10.13
N LYS A 262 18.25 -16.92 -10.78
CA LYS A 262 18.23 -16.74 -12.24
C LYS A 262 18.65 -15.32 -12.56
N GLN A 263 19.76 -15.17 -13.27
CA GLN A 263 20.20 -13.87 -13.78
C GLN A 263 19.55 -13.63 -15.14
N VAL A 264 18.68 -12.63 -15.22
CA VAL A 264 18.05 -12.23 -16.49
C VAL A 264 19.03 -11.51 -17.41
N VAL A 265 19.94 -10.74 -16.81
CA VAL A 265 21.10 -10.13 -17.45
C VAL A 265 22.31 -10.44 -16.56
N PRO A 266 23.45 -10.85 -17.13
CA PRO A 266 24.65 -11.16 -16.34
C PRO A 266 25.07 -9.98 -15.47
N MET A 267 25.16 -10.20 -14.16
CA MET A 267 25.60 -9.20 -13.18
C MET A 267 27.09 -9.40 -12.87
N THR A 268 27.92 -8.38 -13.09
CA THR A 268 29.36 -8.45 -12.77
C THR A 268 29.68 -8.00 -11.34
N ASN A 269 28.80 -7.21 -10.71
CA ASN A 269 29.01 -6.70 -9.36
C ASN A 269 28.66 -7.79 -8.32
N LYS A 270 29.68 -8.25 -7.58
CA LYS A 270 29.52 -9.26 -6.52
C LYS A 270 28.76 -8.72 -5.30
N GLU A 271 28.92 -7.44 -4.99
CA GLU A 271 28.23 -6.80 -3.87
C GLU A 271 26.71 -6.77 -4.11
N LEU A 272 26.29 -6.38 -5.32
CA LEU A 272 24.90 -6.46 -5.75
C LEU A 272 24.35 -7.90 -5.64
N LEU A 273 25.10 -8.88 -6.14
CA LEU A 273 24.69 -10.30 -6.03
C LEU A 273 24.52 -10.73 -4.57
N ASN A 274 25.46 -10.35 -3.71
CA ASN A 274 25.40 -10.64 -2.29
C ASN A 274 24.18 -10.00 -1.63
N LYS A 275 23.87 -8.74 -1.95
CA LYS A 275 22.68 -8.04 -1.43
C LYS A 275 21.38 -8.66 -1.93
N ILE A 276 21.28 -9.07 -3.20
CA ILE A 276 20.12 -9.79 -3.73
C ILE A 276 19.90 -11.11 -2.95
N HIS A 277 20.96 -11.89 -2.77
CA HIS A 277 20.88 -13.15 -2.02
C HIS A 277 20.54 -12.92 -0.54
N GLN A 278 21.14 -11.91 0.10
CA GLN A 278 20.84 -11.55 1.48
C GLN A 278 19.37 -11.17 1.62
N THR A 279 18.86 -10.31 0.75
CA THR A 279 17.45 -9.87 0.75
C THR A 279 16.49 -11.06 0.63
N TYR A 280 16.73 -11.96 -0.32
CA TYR A 280 15.90 -13.15 -0.50
C TYR A 280 15.92 -14.06 0.73
N ARG A 281 17.10 -14.30 1.30
CA ARG A 281 17.26 -15.17 2.49
C ARG A 281 16.61 -14.57 3.73
N VAL A 282 16.78 -13.27 3.96
CA VAL A 282 16.17 -12.56 5.09
C VAL A 282 14.66 -12.53 4.94
N GLN A 283 14.15 -12.28 3.73
CA GLN A 283 12.72 -12.36 3.46
C GLN A 283 12.17 -13.79 3.62
N TYR A 284 12.93 -14.83 3.25
CA TYR A 284 12.57 -16.22 3.55
C TYR A 284 12.51 -16.49 5.06
N ILE A 285 13.45 -15.96 5.85
CA ILE A 285 13.40 -16.06 7.31
C ILE A 285 12.12 -15.41 7.84
N GLN A 286 11.79 -14.20 7.38
CA GLN A 286 10.58 -13.48 7.78
C GLN A 286 9.29 -14.23 7.40
N ASP A 287 9.16 -14.64 6.14
CA ASP A 287 7.89 -15.12 5.60
C ASP A 287 7.63 -16.61 5.91
N VAL A 288 8.70 -17.41 6.06
CA VAL A 288 8.61 -18.88 6.17
C VAL A 288 9.04 -19.41 7.53
N ILE A 289 10.12 -18.88 8.11
CA ILE A 289 10.69 -19.42 9.35
C ILE A 289 10.07 -18.76 10.58
N LEU A 290 9.93 -17.43 10.56
CA LEU A 290 9.38 -16.61 11.64
C LEU A 290 8.14 -15.82 11.15
N PRO A 291 7.11 -16.48 10.61
CA PRO A 291 5.93 -15.79 10.10
C PRO A 291 5.23 -15.04 11.23
N THR A 292 4.77 -13.81 10.95
CA THR A 292 4.02 -13.02 11.92
C THR A 292 2.75 -13.79 12.33
N PRO A 293 2.55 -14.10 13.63
CA PRO A 293 1.46 -14.97 14.08
C PRO A 293 0.06 -14.42 13.78
N SER A 294 -0.07 -13.09 13.62
CA SER A 294 -1.33 -12.38 13.44
C SER A 294 -1.14 -11.10 12.63
N VAL A 295 -2.15 -10.72 11.84
CA VAL A 295 -2.21 -9.43 11.11
C VAL A 295 -2.24 -8.23 12.07
N PHE A 296 -2.55 -8.46 13.35
CA PHE A 296 -2.59 -7.40 14.38
C PHE A 296 -1.24 -7.19 15.10
N GLU A 297 -0.22 -7.98 14.78
CA GLU A 297 1.12 -7.97 15.39
C GLU A 297 2.19 -7.36 14.46
N GLU A 298 1.83 -6.36 13.63
CA GLU A 298 2.70 -5.76 12.59
C GLU A 298 4.06 -5.23 13.11
N ASN A 299 4.20 -5.00 14.41
CA ASN A 299 5.40 -4.41 15.02
C ASN A 299 6.37 -5.41 15.66
N HIS A 300 6.10 -6.73 15.60
CA HIS A 300 6.95 -7.71 16.32
C HIS A 300 8.38 -7.87 15.75
N LEU A 301 8.63 -7.50 14.49
CA LEU A 301 9.95 -7.53 13.83
C LEU A 301 10.14 -6.34 12.87
N SER A 302 9.76 -5.13 13.32
CA SER A 302 9.81 -3.92 12.49
C SER A 302 11.21 -3.59 11.94
N SER A 303 12.27 -3.89 12.70
CA SER A 303 13.65 -3.68 12.26
C SER A 303 14.06 -4.70 11.20
N LEU A 304 13.52 -5.93 11.22
CA LEU A 304 13.74 -6.92 10.17
C LEU A 304 13.08 -6.48 8.85
N THR A 305 11.84 -5.98 8.93
CA THR A 305 11.14 -5.39 7.78
C THR A 305 11.92 -4.18 7.23
N SER A 306 12.44 -3.33 8.12
CA SER A 306 13.27 -2.18 7.75
C SER A 306 14.59 -2.62 7.09
N PHE A 307 15.23 -3.68 7.57
CA PHE A 307 16.43 -4.26 6.97
C PHE A 307 16.18 -4.70 5.52
N ILE A 308 15.09 -5.44 5.27
CA ILE A 308 14.69 -5.84 3.92
C ILE A 308 14.40 -4.61 3.06
N PHE A 309 13.72 -3.60 3.62
CA PHE A 309 13.42 -2.34 2.94
C PHE A 309 14.69 -1.62 2.47
N PHE A 310 15.68 -1.41 3.36
CA PHE A 310 16.93 -0.73 3.02
C PHE A 310 17.74 -1.52 1.99
N ASN A 311 17.80 -2.84 2.12
CA ASN A 311 18.44 -3.68 1.10
C ASN A 311 17.78 -3.54 -0.27
N LYS A 312 16.44 -3.45 -0.37
CA LYS A 312 15.73 -3.20 -1.63
C LYS A 312 16.11 -1.85 -2.24
N VAL A 313 16.21 -0.80 -1.40
CA VAL A 313 16.66 0.53 -1.83
C VAL A 313 18.09 0.48 -2.39
N GLU A 314 19.02 -0.19 -1.69
CA GLU A 314 20.40 -0.35 -2.15
C GLU A 314 20.51 -1.13 -3.46
N ILE A 315 19.78 -2.24 -3.60
CA ILE A 315 19.71 -3.03 -4.84
C ILE A 315 19.24 -2.14 -5.99
N VAL A 316 18.21 -1.32 -5.76
CA VAL A 316 17.68 -0.42 -6.80
C VAL A 316 18.74 0.59 -7.22
N SER A 317 19.39 1.25 -6.26
CA SER A 317 20.44 2.23 -6.52
C SER A 317 21.62 1.62 -7.29
N MET A 318 22.11 0.45 -6.87
CA MET A 318 23.23 -0.25 -7.53
C MET A 318 22.92 -0.62 -8.99
N ILE A 319 21.69 -1.07 -9.28
CA ILE A 319 21.27 -1.40 -10.66
C ILE A 319 21.05 -0.12 -11.48
N GLN A 320 20.50 0.93 -10.87
CA GLN A 320 20.29 2.22 -11.52
C GLN A 320 21.61 2.86 -11.99
N GLU A 321 22.69 2.69 -11.21
CA GLU A 321 24.02 3.20 -11.54
C GLU A 321 24.79 2.32 -12.56
N ASP A 322 24.35 1.09 -12.83
CA ASP A 322 24.97 0.19 -13.81
C ASP A 322 24.43 0.44 -15.22
N GLU A 323 25.01 1.42 -15.91
CA GLU A 323 24.65 1.77 -17.29
C GLU A 323 24.78 0.60 -18.27
N LYS A 324 25.73 -0.32 -18.05
CA LYS A 324 25.94 -1.48 -18.94
C LYS A 324 24.82 -2.50 -18.78
N PHE A 325 24.42 -2.75 -17.53
CA PHE A 325 23.29 -3.61 -17.22
C PHE A 325 22.01 -3.05 -17.85
N LEU A 326 21.70 -1.77 -17.62
CA LEU A 326 20.50 -1.12 -18.18
C LEU A 326 20.50 -1.11 -19.70
N SER A 327 21.64 -0.78 -20.32
CA SER A 327 21.77 -0.81 -21.79
C SER A 327 21.52 -2.21 -22.35
N SER A 328 22.09 -3.25 -21.73
CA SER A 328 21.86 -4.64 -22.13
C SER A 328 20.39 -5.05 -21.94
N LEU A 329 19.77 -4.69 -20.82
CA LEU A 329 18.37 -4.98 -20.51
C LEU A 329 17.44 -4.42 -21.58
N PHE A 330 17.53 -3.12 -21.88
CA PHE A 330 16.62 -2.49 -22.85
C PHE A 330 16.90 -2.89 -24.30
N THR A 331 18.16 -3.18 -24.64
CA THR A 331 18.51 -3.74 -25.95
C THR A 331 17.89 -5.12 -26.14
N GLN A 332 17.95 -5.99 -25.13
CA GLN A 332 17.33 -7.32 -25.23
C GLN A 332 15.80 -7.27 -25.20
N LEU A 333 15.20 -6.32 -24.46
CA LEU A 333 13.74 -6.14 -24.45
C LEU A 333 13.18 -5.76 -25.83
N THR A 334 13.92 -4.92 -26.57
CA THR A 334 13.49 -4.37 -27.87
C THR A 334 13.97 -5.16 -29.08
N SER A 335 14.95 -6.07 -28.92
CA SER A 335 15.48 -6.87 -30.02
C SER A 335 14.51 -7.95 -30.49
N ASP A 336 14.34 -8.09 -31.80
CA ASP A 336 13.57 -9.16 -32.45
C ASP A 336 14.19 -10.55 -32.22
N ASP A 337 15.52 -10.59 -32.01
CA ASP A 337 16.28 -11.84 -31.83
C ASP A 337 16.10 -12.46 -30.43
N THR A 338 15.49 -11.73 -29.49
CA THR A 338 15.31 -12.23 -28.12
C THR A 338 14.21 -13.29 -28.06
N GLU A 339 14.55 -14.46 -27.48
CA GLU A 339 13.58 -15.54 -27.25
C GLU A 339 12.45 -15.08 -26.32
N GLU A 340 11.21 -15.51 -26.58
CA GLU A 340 10.03 -15.10 -25.80
C GLU A 340 10.15 -15.42 -24.30
N ALA A 341 10.75 -16.56 -23.95
CA ALA A 341 10.97 -16.93 -22.55
C ALA A 341 11.91 -15.94 -21.85
N VAL A 342 13.02 -15.60 -22.51
CA VAL A 342 13.99 -14.61 -22.00
C VAL A 342 13.35 -13.23 -21.91
N ARG A 343 12.60 -12.81 -22.93
CA ARG A 343 11.90 -11.52 -22.94
C ARG A 343 10.91 -11.44 -21.77
N ARG A 344 10.16 -12.50 -21.49
CA ARG A 344 9.27 -12.58 -20.34
C ARG A 344 10.01 -12.39 -19.02
N ASP A 345 11.14 -13.05 -18.84
CA ASP A 345 11.95 -12.88 -17.63
C ASP A 345 12.47 -11.44 -17.48
N LEU A 346 12.91 -10.81 -18.56
CA LEU A 346 13.36 -9.41 -18.58
C LEU A 346 12.23 -8.45 -18.20
N VAL A 347 11.02 -8.68 -18.70
CA VAL A 347 9.84 -7.87 -18.38
C VAL A 347 9.44 -8.05 -16.92
N LEU A 348 9.44 -9.28 -16.40
CA LEU A 348 9.13 -9.55 -14.99
C LEU A 348 10.16 -8.93 -14.05
N PHE A 349 11.44 -8.99 -14.43
CA PHE A 349 12.49 -8.29 -13.71
C PHE A 349 12.27 -6.77 -13.72
N LEU A 350 11.98 -6.17 -14.89
CA LEU A 350 11.73 -4.73 -14.99
C LEU A 350 10.51 -4.32 -14.16
N LYS A 351 9.46 -5.15 -14.13
CA LYS A 351 8.30 -4.95 -13.26
C LYS A 351 8.72 -4.92 -11.79
N GLU A 352 9.45 -5.92 -11.32
CA GLU A 352 9.91 -5.99 -9.92
C GLU A 352 10.84 -4.81 -9.57
N PHE A 353 11.71 -4.42 -10.51
CA PHE A 353 12.59 -3.25 -10.38
C PHE A 353 11.79 -1.95 -10.21
N CYS A 354 10.74 -1.75 -11.02
CA CYS A 354 9.82 -0.63 -10.86
C CYS A 354 8.99 -0.73 -9.56
N THR A 355 8.58 -1.93 -9.14
CA THR A 355 7.88 -2.13 -7.86
C THR A 355 8.78 -1.71 -6.68
N PHE A 356 10.06 -2.10 -6.69
CA PHE A 356 10.99 -1.68 -5.64
C PHE A 356 11.26 -0.17 -5.67
N SER A 357 11.18 0.49 -6.84
CA SER A 357 11.33 1.95 -6.90
C SER A 357 10.28 2.72 -6.07
N GLN A 358 9.13 2.11 -5.75
CA GLN A 358 8.12 2.72 -4.88
C GLN A 358 8.58 2.86 -3.42
N THR A 359 9.60 2.13 -3.00
CA THR A 359 10.19 2.27 -1.66
C THR A 359 11.14 3.45 -1.57
N LEU A 360 11.59 3.99 -2.71
CA LEU A 360 12.50 5.15 -2.75
C LEU A 360 11.80 6.42 -2.27
N GLN A 361 12.57 7.33 -1.67
CA GLN A 361 12.13 8.70 -1.43
C GLN A 361 11.80 9.41 -2.75
N GLN A 362 10.97 10.45 -2.69
CA GLN A 362 10.42 11.13 -3.87
C GLN A 362 11.51 11.55 -4.89
N ASP A 363 12.55 12.26 -4.46
CA ASP A 363 13.61 12.75 -5.36
C ASP A 363 14.39 11.61 -6.03
N SER A 364 14.67 10.54 -5.29
CA SER A 364 15.36 9.35 -5.81
C SER A 364 14.49 8.60 -6.81
N ARG A 365 13.17 8.54 -6.56
CA ARG A 365 12.19 7.92 -7.45
C ARG A 365 12.05 8.70 -8.76
N GLU A 366 12.01 10.02 -8.71
CA GLU A 366 12.02 10.87 -9.91
C GLU A 366 13.30 10.65 -10.74
N SER A 367 14.46 10.60 -10.07
CA SER A 367 15.75 10.28 -10.72
C SER A 367 15.75 8.90 -11.38
N PHE A 368 15.18 7.89 -10.70
CA PHE A 368 15.03 6.53 -11.21
C PHE A 368 14.26 6.48 -12.53
N PHE A 369 13.03 7.04 -12.58
CA PHE A 369 12.22 7.02 -13.79
C PHE A 369 12.81 7.86 -14.92
N LYS A 370 13.51 8.95 -14.59
CA LYS A 370 14.29 9.72 -15.57
C LYS A 370 15.43 8.90 -16.17
N THR A 371 16.12 8.11 -15.35
CA THR A 371 17.18 7.20 -15.81
C THR A 371 16.61 6.16 -16.76
N LEU A 372 15.54 5.44 -16.38
CA LEU A 372 14.88 4.47 -17.27
C LEU A 372 14.41 5.10 -18.59
N SER A 373 13.88 6.32 -18.53
CA SER A 373 13.46 7.08 -19.72
C SER A 373 14.63 7.35 -20.68
N SER A 374 15.81 7.68 -20.15
CA SER A 374 17.01 7.91 -20.97
C SER A 374 17.54 6.65 -21.67
N PHE A 375 17.31 5.47 -21.10
CA PHE A 375 17.65 4.18 -21.69
C PHE A 375 16.58 3.60 -22.63
N GLY A 376 15.45 4.30 -22.80
CA GLY A 376 14.42 3.92 -23.78
C GLY A 376 13.32 3.01 -23.24
N VAL A 377 12.98 3.11 -21.94
CA VAL A 377 11.87 2.31 -21.37
C VAL A 377 10.55 2.50 -22.11
N LEU A 378 10.25 3.69 -22.63
CA LEU A 378 8.99 3.94 -23.34
C LEU A 378 8.93 3.20 -24.69
N SER A 379 10.02 3.19 -25.45
CA SER A 379 10.14 2.38 -26.66
C SER A 379 10.11 0.89 -26.35
N ALA A 380 10.65 0.46 -25.21
CA ALA A 380 10.50 -0.92 -24.77
C ALA A 380 9.04 -1.27 -24.45
N ILE A 381 8.29 -0.34 -23.84
CA ILE A 381 6.87 -0.50 -23.52
C ILE A 381 6.02 -0.67 -24.80
N GLU A 382 6.28 0.09 -25.86
CA GLU A 382 5.63 -0.10 -27.17
C GLU A 382 5.79 -1.54 -27.66
N VAL A 383 7.03 -2.05 -27.65
CA VAL A 383 7.34 -3.40 -28.11
C VAL A 383 6.61 -4.43 -27.26
N ILE A 384 6.73 -4.36 -25.92
CA ILE A 384 6.19 -5.41 -25.06
C ILE A 384 4.67 -5.37 -24.90
N LEU A 385 4.01 -4.20 -25.02
CA LEU A 385 2.55 -4.11 -25.09
C LEU A 385 1.99 -4.70 -26.38
N GLY A 386 2.77 -4.67 -27.47
CA GLY A 386 2.41 -5.26 -28.75
C GLY A 386 2.47 -6.79 -28.80
N LEU A 387 3.07 -7.46 -27.80
CA LEU A 387 3.23 -8.92 -27.77
C LEU A 387 1.99 -9.63 -27.24
N ASP A 388 1.60 -10.76 -27.85
CA ASP A 388 0.38 -11.52 -27.48
C ASP A 388 0.47 -12.39 -26.22
N ASP A 389 1.52 -12.24 -25.40
CA ASP A 389 1.65 -12.99 -24.13
C ASP A 389 0.93 -12.26 -22.98
N PRO A 390 -0.08 -12.87 -22.33
CA PRO A 390 -0.86 -12.21 -21.28
C PRO A 390 -0.05 -11.80 -20.05
N GLN A 391 0.99 -12.56 -19.67
CA GLN A 391 1.85 -12.23 -18.54
C GLN A 391 2.73 -11.02 -18.85
N ILE A 392 3.27 -10.98 -20.08
CA ILE A 392 4.04 -9.83 -20.56
C ILE A 392 3.15 -8.58 -20.62
N LYS A 393 1.94 -8.68 -21.20
CA LYS A 393 1.01 -7.54 -21.26
C LYS A 393 0.64 -7.02 -19.89
N SER A 394 0.27 -7.90 -18.95
CA SER A 394 -0.06 -7.49 -17.58
C SER A 394 1.11 -6.78 -16.91
N ALA A 395 2.33 -7.31 -17.04
CA ALA A 395 3.52 -6.68 -16.47
C ALA A 395 3.87 -5.35 -17.15
N ALA A 396 3.68 -5.24 -18.47
CA ALA A 396 3.87 -4.01 -19.22
C ALA A 396 2.89 -2.90 -18.78
N ILE A 397 1.62 -3.25 -18.54
CA ILE A 397 0.61 -2.33 -18.01
C ILE A 397 1.01 -1.81 -16.62
N ASP A 398 1.53 -2.69 -15.74
CA ASP A 398 2.03 -2.30 -14.42
C ASP A 398 3.22 -1.34 -14.52
N ILE A 399 4.24 -1.69 -15.32
CA ILE A 399 5.42 -0.85 -15.54
C ILE A 399 4.99 0.51 -16.10
N PHE A 400 4.13 0.54 -17.12
CA PHE A 400 3.67 1.78 -17.73
C PHE A 400 2.86 2.63 -16.74
N SER A 401 2.05 2.01 -15.89
CA SER A 401 1.31 2.69 -14.83
C SER A 401 2.24 3.41 -13.86
N TYR A 402 3.31 2.75 -13.40
CA TYR A 402 4.30 3.40 -12.54
C TYR A 402 4.99 4.59 -13.24
N ILE A 403 5.39 4.44 -14.50
CA ILE A 403 6.03 5.52 -15.24
C ILE A 403 5.08 6.72 -15.41
N VAL A 404 3.81 6.48 -15.72
CA VAL A 404 2.81 7.56 -15.87
C VAL A 404 2.49 8.21 -14.53
N GLU A 405 2.39 7.44 -13.45
CA GLU A 405 2.11 7.94 -12.10
C GLU A 405 3.21 8.88 -11.62
N PHE A 406 4.49 8.49 -11.80
CA PHE A 406 5.63 9.24 -11.26
C PHE A 406 6.27 10.21 -12.26
N SER A 407 6.02 10.09 -13.57
CA SER A 407 6.65 10.92 -14.60
C SER A 407 5.74 11.19 -15.81
N PRO A 408 4.50 11.70 -15.61
CA PRO A 408 3.53 11.87 -16.70
C PRO A 408 4.01 12.84 -17.80
N SER A 409 4.72 13.90 -17.44
CA SER A 409 5.24 14.88 -18.41
C SER A 409 6.29 14.27 -19.36
N THR A 410 7.15 13.37 -18.88
CA THR A 410 8.13 12.67 -19.73
C THR A 410 7.42 11.80 -20.76
N VAL A 411 6.35 11.12 -20.36
CA VAL A 411 5.53 10.28 -21.25
C VAL A 411 4.82 11.15 -22.30
N ARG A 412 4.23 12.28 -21.90
CA ARG A 412 3.61 13.23 -22.83
C ARG A 412 4.60 13.78 -23.85
N GLU A 413 5.79 14.18 -23.41
CA GLU A 413 6.84 14.69 -24.29
C GLU A 413 7.26 13.62 -25.33
N PHE A 414 7.41 12.38 -24.88
CA PHE A 414 7.72 11.25 -25.74
C PHE A 414 6.62 11.02 -26.79
N ILE A 415 5.34 10.92 -26.38
CA ILE A 415 4.19 10.75 -27.29
C ILE A 415 4.12 11.88 -28.34
N MET A 416 4.36 13.13 -27.92
CA MET A 416 4.35 14.27 -28.85
C MET A 416 5.52 14.23 -29.85
N LYS A 417 6.68 13.69 -29.45
CA LYS A 417 7.84 13.49 -30.34
C LYS A 417 7.56 12.39 -31.36
N GLU A 418 6.86 11.32 -30.97
CA GLU A 418 6.45 10.25 -31.88
C GLU A 418 5.51 10.75 -32.97
N GLY A 419 4.47 11.51 -32.62
CA GLY A 419 3.51 12.02 -33.62
C GLY A 419 4.04 13.11 -34.56
N GLN A 420 5.31 13.49 -34.46
CA GLN A 420 6.01 14.25 -35.50
C GLN A 420 6.63 13.35 -36.58
N LYS A 421 6.82 12.07 -36.30
CA LYS A 421 7.60 11.12 -37.11
C LYS A 421 6.79 9.92 -37.61
N GLN A 422 5.80 9.49 -36.85
CA GLN A 422 5.00 8.29 -37.09
C GLN A 422 3.55 8.63 -37.45
N ASP A 423 2.85 7.65 -38.03
CA ASP A 423 1.41 7.73 -38.27
C ASP A 423 0.62 7.46 -36.98
N ASP A 424 -0.67 7.81 -36.97
CA ASP A 424 -1.53 7.69 -35.77
C ASP A 424 -1.58 6.25 -35.23
N ASP A 425 -1.52 5.24 -36.10
CA ASP A 425 -1.62 3.82 -35.73
C ASP A 425 -0.41 3.31 -34.94
N ASP A 426 0.74 3.99 -35.04
CA ASP A 426 2.00 3.57 -34.40
C ASP A 426 2.25 4.26 -33.04
N LEU A 427 1.42 5.25 -32.66
CA LEU A 427 1.63 6.02 -31.45
C LEU A 427 1.43 5.18 -30.17
N LEU A 428 2.35 5.29 -29.21
CA LEU A 428 2.22 4.60 -27.92
C LEU A 428 0.87 4.84 -27.23
N VAL A 429 0.36 6.08 -27.26
CA VAL A 429 -0.95 6.41 -26.65
C VAL A 429 -2.10 5.69 -27.34
N ASN A 430 -2.04 5.47 -28.65
CA ASN A 430 -3.08 4.78 -29.40
C ASN A 430 -2.96 3.26 -29.19
N LEU A 431 -1.74 2.72 -29.13
CA LEU A 431 -1.51 1.34 -28.69
C LEU A 431 -2.12 1.07 -27.30
N VAL A 432 -1.93 2.00 -26.35
CA VAL A 432 -2.51 1.90 -25.00
C VAL A 432 -4.04 1.93 -25.05
N ILE A 433 -4.63 2.81 -25.85
CA ILE A 433 -6.09 2.85 -26.06
C ILE A 433 -6.57 1.53 -26.67
N ASP A 434 -5.85 0.96 -27.63
CA ASP A 434 -6.20 -0.30 -28.27
C ASP A 434 -6.09 -1.49 -27.31
N GLN A 435 -5.08 -1.53 -26.44
CA GLN A 435 -5.01 -2.55 -25.38
C GLN A 435 -6.16 -2.40 -24.38
N MET A 436 -6.58 -1.18 -24.04
CA MET A 436 -7.76 -0.94 -23.19
C MET A 436 -9.05 -1.43 -23.87
N ILE A 437 -9.20 -1.21 -25.17
CA ILE A 437 -10.39 -1.60 -25.94
C ILE A 437 -10.47 -3.12 -26.13
N ASN A 438 -9.33 -3.77 -26.35
CA ASN A 438 -9.22 -5.18 -26.68
C ASN A 438 -8.77 -6.05 -25.51
N ASP A 439 -8.97 -5.59 -24.27
CA ASP A 439 -8.60 -6.36 -23.07
C ASP A 439 -9.29 -7.74 -23.07
N PRO A 440 -8.51 -8.84 -23.07
CA PRO A 440 -9.07 -10.18 -23.08
C PRO A 440 -9.71 -10.59 -21.74
N ASP A 441 -9.44 -9.86 -20.65
CA ASP A 441 -10.03 -10.13 -19.33
C ASP A 441 -11.55 -9.89 -19.35
N PRO A 442 -12.38 -10.91 -19.01
CA PRO A 442 -13.82 -10.75 -18.88
C PRO A 442 -14.24 -9.66 -17.89
N GLU A 443 -13.43 -9.39 -16.86
CA GLU A 443 -13.67 -8.34 -15.86
C GLU A 443 -13.09 -6.97 -16.26
N LEU A 444 -12.38 -6.90 -17.39
CA LEU A 444 -11.71 -5.70 -17.89
C LEU A 444 -10.71 -5.10 -16.89
N GLY A 445 -10.00 -5.95 -16.14
CA GLY A 445 -9.02 -5.51 -15.14
C GLY A 445 -7.89 -4.67 -15.73
N GLY A 446 -7.32 -5.10 -16.86
CA GLY A 446 -6.28 -4.36 -17.59
C GLY A 446 -6.81 -3.04 -18.16
N ALA A 447 -8.02 -3.06 -18.72
CA ALA A 447 -8.66 -1.86 -19.26
C ALA A 447 -8.98 -0.83 -18.17
N LEU A 448 -9.37 -1.26 -16.96
CA LEU A 448 -9.58 -0.37 -15.81
C LEU A 448 -8.27 0.33 -15.42
N GLN A 449 -7.16 -0.40 -15.37
CA GLN A 449 -5.84 0.16 -15.08
C GLN A 449 -5.38 1.13 -16.17
N LEU A 450 -5.49 0.74 -17.45
CA LEU A 450 -5.15 1.59 -18.59
C LEU A 450 -6.06 2.83 -18.70
N MET A 451 -7.33 2.73 -18.30
CA MET A 451 -8.21 3.89 -18.18
C MET A 451 -7.66 4.88 -17.13
N GLY A 452 -7.19 4.39 -15.98
CA GLY A 452 -6.53 5.22 -14.97
C GLY A 452 -5.28 5.92 -15.50
N VAL A 453 -4.45 5.18 -16.24
CA VAL A 453 -3.26 5.72 -16.93
C VAL A 453 -3.63 6.80 -17.93
N LEU A 454 -4.59 6.54 -18.82
CA LEU A 454 -5.05 7.52 -19.81
C LEU A 454 -5.63 8.76 -19.14
N LYS A 455 -6.39 8.60 -18.05
CA LYS A 455 -6.90 9.71 -17.26
C LYS A 455 -5.77 10.58 -16.70
N LEU A 456 -4.73 9.98 -16.11
CA LEU A 456 -3.56 10.70 -15.63
C LEU A 456 -2.82 11.44 -16.76
N LEU A 457 -2.66 10.81 -17.94
CA LEU A 457 -1.99 11.46 -19.06
C LEU A 457 -2.74 12.68 -19.58
N ILE A 458 -4.07 12.62 -19.64
CA ILE A 458 -4.92 13.70 -20.14
C ILE A 458 -5.35 14.70 -19.06
N ASP A 459 -5.01 14.49 -17.79
CA ASP A 459 -5.40 15.36 -16.69
C ASP A 459 -4.69 16.73 -16.75
N PRO A 460 -5.41 17.83 -16.98
CA PRO A 460 -4.79 19.14 -17.03
C PRO A 460 -4.29 19.67 -15.69
N GLU A 461 -4.63 19.05 -14.56
CA GLU A 461 -4.17 19.45 -13.22
C GLU A 461 -2.72 19.03 -12.96
N ASN A 462 -2.24 17.94 -13.58
CA ASN A 462 -0.85 17.48 -13.49
C ASN A 462 0.04 17.96 -14.65
N MET A 463 -0.48 18.82 -15.53
CA MET A 463 0.28 19.48 -16.59
C MET A 463 0.85 20.78 -16.04
N ILE A 464 2.11 20.73 -15.60
CA ILE A 464 2.76 21.85 -14.90
C ILE A 464 2.77 23.08 -15.81
N ALA A 465 2.34 24.21 -15.25
CA ALA A 465 2.57 25.50 -15.87
C ALA A 465 4.07 25.85 -15.75
N THR A 466 4.90 25.38 -16.68
CA THR A 466 6.19 26.02 -16.91
C THR A 466 5.95 27.49 -17.30
N SER A 467 6.98 28.33 -17.18
CA SER A 467 6.94 29.77 -17.49
C SER A 467 6.26 30.10 -18.83
N ASN A 468 6.20 29.12 -19.74
CA ASN A 468 5.42 29.12 -20.97
C ASN A 468 4.22 28.16 -20.81
N LYS A 469 2.98 28.68 -20.76
CA LYS A 469 1.69 27.96 -20.70
C LYS A 469 1.40 27.01 -21.89
N THR A 470 2.31 26.11 -22.23
CA THR A 470 2.38 25.42 -23.53
C THR A 470 2.00 23.95 -23.42
N GLU A 471 2.55 23.18 -22.48
CA GLU A 471 2.32 21.73 -22.37
C GLU A 471 0.82 21.37 -22.37
N LYS A 472 0.01 22.00 -21.51
CA LYS A 472 -1.44 21.75 -21.44
C LYS A 472 -2.14 21.96 -22.77
N SER A 473 -1.87 23.07 -23.44
CA SER A 473 -2.56 23.37 -24.71
C SER A 473 -2.03 22.48 -25.82
N GLU A 474 -0.72 22.23 -25.88
CA GLU A 474 -0.07 21.45 -26.93
C GLU A 474 -0.48 19.98 -26.86
N PHE A 475 -0.40 19.36 -25.68
CA PHE A 475 -0.74 17.96 -25.50
C PHE A 475 -2.25 17.70 -25.70
N LEU A 476 -3.13 18.59 -25.21
CA LEU A 476 -4.56 18.43 -25.46
C LEU A 476 -4.90 18.66 -26.94
N VAL A 477 -4.30 19.62 -27.64
CA VAL A 477 -4.48 19.75 -29.11
C VAL A 477 -4.03 18.47 -29.80
N PHE A 478 -2.87 17.93 -29.42
CA PHE A 478 -2.33 16.69 -29.95
C PHE A 478 -3.29 15.52 -29.74
N PHE A 479 -3.68 15.25 -28.50
CA PHE A 479 -4.54 14.11 -28.14
C PHE A 479 -5.90 14.15 -28.86
N TYR A 480 -6.52 15.34 -28.95
CA TYR A 480 -7.80 15.48 -29.65
C TYR A 480 -7.69 15.29 -31.17
N LYS A 481 -6.54 15.60 -31.75
CA LYS A 481 -6.27 15.42 -33.18
C LYS A 481 -5.97 13.95 -33.50
N HIS A 482 -5.11 13.31 -32.71
CA HIS A 482 -4.49 12.02 -33.05
C HIS A 482 -5.06 10.81 -32.30
N SER A 483 -5.74 10.99 -31.16
CA SER A 483 -6.10 9.86 -30.28
C SER A 483 -7.57 9.79 -29.87
N MET A 484 -8.25 10.93 -29.79
CA MET A 484 -9.66 10.97 -29.36
C MET A 484 -10.60 10.18 -30.28
N HIS A 485 -10.25 10.07 -31.57
CA HIS A 485 -11.02 9.28 -32.52
C HIS A 485 -10.85 7.77 -32.32
N VAL A 486 -9.66 7.31 -31.90
CA VAL A 486 -9.39 5.92 -31.51
C VAL A 486 -10.18 5.58 -30.24
N LEU A 487 -10.08 6.41 -29.20
CA LEU A 487 -10.79 6.24 -27.92
C LEU A 487 -12.31 6.10 -28.10
N THR A 488 -12.89 6.86 -29.03
CA THR A 488 -14.35 6.87 -29.25
C THR A 488 -14.81 5.90 -30.34
N ALA A 489 -13.90 5.26 -31.07
CA ALA A 489 -14.24 4.35 -32.16
C ALA A 489 -15.20 3.22 -31.72
N PRO A 490 -15.01 2.55 -30.55
CA PRO A 490 -15.95 1.51 -30.09
C PRO A 490 -17.36 2.05 -29.84
N LEU A 491 -17.48 3.29 -29.34
CA LEU A 491 -18.78 3.95 -29.13
C LEU A 491 -19.49 4.22 -30.46
N TYR A 492 -18.78 4.76 -31.45
CA TYR A 492 -19.37 5.01 -32.78
C TYR A 492 -19.72 3.71 -33.51
N ALA A 493 -18.89 2.68 -33.40
CA ALA A 493 -19.15 1.36 -33.97
C ALA A 493 -20.40 0.72 -33.35
N ASN A 494 -20.52 0.77 -32.02
CA ASN A 494 -21.64 0.19 -31.29
C ASN A 494 -22.97 0.93 -31.48
N THR A 495 -22.91 2.20 -31.92
CA THR A 495 -24.08 3.06 -32.14
C THR A 495 -24.29 3.42 -33.60
N SER A 496 -23.68 2.63 -34.50
CA SER A 496 -23.83 2.75 -35.95
C SER A 496 -25.31 2.59 -36.35
N GLU A 497 -25.72 3.26 -37.43
CA GLU A 497 -27.09 3.21 -37.97
C GLU A 497 -28.22 3.71 -37.02
N GLY A 498 -27.89 4.35 -35.89
CA GLY A 498 -28.88 4.88 -34.96
C GLY A 498 -29.50 3.82 -34.04
N ARG A 499 -28.88 2.65 -33.92
CA ARG A 499 -29.26 1.56 -33.03
C ARG A 499 -28.06 1.05 -32.24
N LEU A 500 -28.33 0.40 -31.12
CA LEU A 500 -27.30 -0.30 -30.34
C LEU A 500 -27.04 -1.65 -31.01
N SER A 501 -25.81 -1.91 -31.47
CA SER A 501 -25.48 -3.14 -32.20
C SER A 501 -25.11 -4.30 -31.26
N LYS A 502 -24.35 -4.03 -30.20
CA LYS A 502 -23.85 -4.99 -29.22
C LYS A 502 -24.10 -4.51 -27.79
N ASP A 503 -24.69 -5.37 -26.95
CA ASP A 503 -25.15 -5.03 -25.58
C ASP A 503 -24.91 -6.19 -24.58
N ASP A 504 -23.85 -6.98 -24.76
CA ASP A 504 -23.32 -7.86 -23.69
C ASP A 504 -22.64 -7.07 -22.57
N PHE A 505 -22.39 -7.77 -21.46
CA PHE A 505 -21.87 -7.16 -20.24
C PHE A 505 -20.49 -6.51 -20.46
N GLN A 506 -19.56 -7.22 -21.10
CA GLN A 506 -18.21 -6.72 -21.40
C GLN A 506 -18.26 -5.48 -22.28
N SER A 507 -19.06 -5.50 -23.37
CA SER A 507 -19.23 -4.34 -24.24
C SER A 507 -19.85 -3.17 -23.48
N ALA A 508 -20.83 -3.41 -22.60
CA ALA A 508 -21.44 -2.36 -21.81
C ALA A 508 -20.48 -1.76 -20.77
N GLN A 509 -19.60 -2.58 -20.18
CA GLN A 509 -18.56 -2.14 -19.26
C GLN A 509 -17.52 -1.29 -19.99
N LEU A 510 -17.02 -1.72 -21.15
CA LEU A 510 -16.10 -0.92 -21.97
C LEU A 510 -16.71 0.44 -22.36
N GLN A 511 -17.97 0.47 -22.81
CA GLN A 511 -18.67 1.73 -23.10
C GLN A 511 -18.78 2.61 -21.85
N SER A 512 -18.95 2.03 -20.67
CA SER A 512 -18.94 2.77 -19.41
C SER A 512 -17.58 3.41 -19.13
N LEU A 513 -16.47 2.70 -19.33
CA LEU A 513 -15.11 3.24 -19.16
C LEU A 513 -14.84 4.41 -20.11
N ILE A 514 -15.20 4.25 -21.39
CA ILE A 514 -15.08 5.32 -22.39
C ILE A 514 -15.91 6.53 -21.97
N LEU A 515 -17.16 6.33 -21.54
CA LEU A 515 -18.01 7.44 -21.05
C LEU A 515 -17.45 8.11 -19.81
N GLU A 516 -16.76 7.39 -18.93
CA GLU A 516 -16.12 7.96 -17.75
C GLU A 516 -14.98 8.90 -18.14
N LEU A 517 -14.07 8.47 -19.03
CA LEU A 517 -13.02 9.33 -19.59
C LEU A 517 -13.60 10.54 -20.32
N LEU A 518 -14.65 10.35 -21.14
CA LEU A 518 -15.30 11.46 -21.83
C LEU A 518 -16.00 12.42 -20.86
N THR A 519 -16.55 11.91 -19.75
CA THR A 519 -17.15 12.72 -18.69
C THR A 519 -16.08 13.56 -17.99
N PHE A 520 -14.93 12.95 -17.66
CA PHE A 520 -13.78 13.66 -17.15
C PHE A 520 -13.33 14.77 -18.13
N CYS A 521 -13.25 14.47 -19.43
CA CYS A 521 -12.94 15.48 -20.45
C CYS A 521 -13.93 16.66 -20.44
N ILE A 522 -15.24 16.44 -20.22
CA ILE A 522 -16.24 17.52 -20.13
C ILE A 522 -15.91 18.49 -19.00
N GLU A 523 -15.46 17.96 -17.86
CA GLU A 523 -15.16 18.73 -16.66
C GLU A 523 -13.86 19.53 -16.81
N HIS A 524 -12.84 18.94 -17.44
CA HIS A 524 -11.48 19.48 -17.39
C HIS A 524 -10.96 20.08 -18.71
N HIS A 525 -11.48 19.66 -19.88
CA HIS A 525 -10.88 20.00 -21.19
C HIS A 525 -11.52 21.20 -21.91
N THR A 526 -12.45 21.90 -21.25
CA THR A 526 -13.04 23.18 -21.69
C THR A 526 -13.48 23.21 -23.17
N PHE A 527 -12.77 23.94 -24.04
CA PHE A 527 -13.15 24.10 -25.44
C PHE A 527 -12.80 22.89 -26.32
N HIS A 528 -11.79 22.09 -25.97
CA HIS A 528 -11.38 20.92 -26.76
C HIS A 528 -12.50 19.89 -26.83
N ILE A 529 -13.02 19.47 -25.67
CA ILE A 529 -14.14 18.53 -25.58
C ILE A 529 -15.41 19.10 -26.20
N LYS A 530 -15.68 20.40 -26.02
CA LYS A 530 -16.85 21.07 -26.58
C LYS A 530 -16.85 21.00 -28.10
N ASN A 531 -15.73 21.36 -28.72
CA ASN A 531 -15.58 21.31 -30.17
C ASN A 531 -15.73 19.87 -30.68
N TYR A 532 -15.18 18.90 -29.96
CA TYR A 532 -15.29 17.49 -30.32
C TYR A 532 -16.75 16.99 -30.24
N ILE A 533 -17.43 17.23 -29.12
CA ILE A 533 -18.84 16.82 -28.91
C ILE A 533 -19.74 17.35 -30.02
N ILE A 534 -19.60 18.64 -30.33
CA ILE A 534 -20.47 19.31 -31.32
C ILE A 534 -20.11 18.87 -32.75
N SER A 535 -18.82 18.81 -33.10
CA SER A 535 -18.39 18.50 -34.47
C SER A 535 -18.63 17.04 -34.86
N LYS A 536 -18.54 16.10 -33.91
CA LYS A 536 -18.73 14.67 -34.16
C LYS A 536 -20.13 14.14 -33.81
N ASP A 537 -21.03 15.02 -33.34
CA ASP A 537 -22.37 14.67 -32.85
C ASP A 537 -22.34 13.59 -31.75
N LEU A 538 -21.35 13.69 -30.85
CA LEU A 538 -21.02 12.65 -29.87
C LEU A 538 -22.19 12.38 -28.91
N LEU A 539 -22.84 13.43 -28.41
CA LEU A 539 -23.92 13.30 -27.44
C LEU A 539 -25.10 12.50 -28.01
N ARG A 540 -25.42 12.67 -29.30
CA ARG A 540 -26.47 11.86 -29.95
C ARG A 540 -26.13 10.37 -29.90
N ARG A 541 -24.87 10.02 -30.10
CA ARG A 541 -24.39 8.62 -30.01
C ARG A 541 -24.48 8.10 -28.59
N VAL A 542 -24.00 8.87 -27.61
CA VAL A 542 -24.08 8.50 -26.18
C VAL A 542 -25.52 8.25 -25.74
N LEU A 543 -26.47 9.09 -26.17
CA LEU A 543 -27.88 8.94 -25.78
C LEU A 543 -28.56 7.67 -26.34
N LEU A 544 -28.00 7.02 -27.36
CA LEU A 544 -28.49 5.71 -27.81
C LEU A 544 -28.24 4.62 -26.76
N LEU A 545 -27.24 4.79 -25.90
CA LEU A 545 -26.92 3.85 -24.82
C LEU A 545 -27.98 3.82 -23.71
N LEU A 546 -28.90 4.80 -23.66
CA LEU A 546 -30.08 4.75 -22.77
C LEU A 546 -30.96 3.53 -23.03
N LYS A 547 -30.88 2.96 -24.25
CA LYS A 547 -31.61 1.75 -24.65
C LYS A 547 -30.94 0.44 -24.20
N SER A 548 -29.77 0.50 -23.57
CA SER A 548 -29.08 -0.68 -23.06
C SER A 548 -29.92 -1.39 -22.00
N ARG A 549 -29.85 -2.73 -22.00
CA ARG A 549 -30.42 -3.56 -20.94
C ARG A 549 -29.68 -3.40 -19.61
N HIS A 550 -28.42 -2.95 -19.66
CA HIS A 550 -27.56 -2.74 -18.50
C HIS A 550 -27.77 -1.35 -17.92
N ARG A 551 -28.38 -1.29 -16.73
CA ARG A 551 -28.80 0.00 -16.15
C ARG A 551 -27.65 0.90 -15.73
N PHE A 552 -26.50 0.34 -15.37
CA PHE A 552 -25.31 1.14 -15.07
C PHE A 552 -24.87 1.95 -16.29
N LEU A 553 -24.90 1.37 -17.50
CA LEU A 553 -24.51 2.07 -18.73
C LEU A 553 -25.50 3.17 -19.10
N ALA A 554 -26.81 2.90 -18.98
CA ALA A 554 -27.83 3.92 -19.18
C ALA A 554 -27.68 5.11 -18.20
N LEU A 555 -27.32 4.82 -16.93
CA LEU A 555 -26.98 5.84 -15.94
C LEU A 555 -25.70 6.62 -16.31
N CYS A 556 -24.69 5.99 -16.91
CA CYS A 556 -23.50 6.69 -17.43
C CYS A 556 -23.88 7.69 -18.53
N ALA A 557 -24.69 7.28 -19.50
CA ALA A 557 -25.16 8.17 -20.57
C ALA A 557 -25.98 9.35 -20.04
N LEU A 558 -26.81 9.12 -19.02
CA LEU A 558 -27.58 10.19 -18.37
C LEU A 558 -26.67 11.15 -17.58
N ARG A 559 -25.69 10.62 -16.83
CA ARG A 559 -24.66 11.42 -16.14
C ARG A 559 -23.86 12.28 -17.12
N PHE A 560 -23.50 11.72 -18.27
CA PHE A 560 -22.82 12.44 -19.34
C PHE A 560 -23.63 13.66 -19.82
N MET A 561 -24.91 13.47 -20.14
CA MET A 561 -25.83 14.57 -20.47
C MET A 561 -25.92 15.59 -19.34
N ARG A 562 -26.08 15.12 -18.11
CA ARG A 562 -26.21 15.95 -16.91
C ARG A 562 -24.99 16.85 -16.68
N LYS A 563 -23.79 16.34 -16.97
CA LYS A 563 -22.53 17.10 -16.91
C LYS A 563 -22.46 18.16 -18.00
N ILE A 564 -22.83 17.85 -19.25
CA ILE A 564 -22.89 18.83 -20.34
C ILE A 564 -23.84 19.98 -20.00
N VAL A 565 -25.06 19.68 -19.54
CA VAL A 565 -26.02 20.70 -19.11
C VAL A 565 -25.47 21.52 -17.94
N GLY A 566 -24.72 20.88 -17.04
CA GLY A 566 -24.08 21.50 -15.89
C GLY A 566 -22.97 22.50 -16.21
N ILE A 567 -22.34 22.43 -17.39
CA ILE A 567 -21.32 23.40 -17.85
C ILE A 567 -21.92 24.79 -18.05
N LYS A 568 -23.22 24.88 -18.33
CA LYS A 568 -23.95 26.12 -18.58
C LYS A 568 -23.43 26.95 -19.75
N ASP A 569 -23.18 26.30 -20.88
CA ASP A 569 -22.68 26.94 -22.11
C ASP A 569 -23.77 26.96 -23.21
N ASP A 570 -24.02 28.15 -23.78
CA ASP A 570 -25.03 28.40 -24.80
C ASP A 570 -24.87 27.55 -26.08
N PHE A 571 -23.64 27.20 -26.45
CA PHE A 571 -23.41 26.36 -27.63
C PHE A 571 -23.94 24.95 -27.41
N TYR A 572 -23.77 24.40 -26.19
CA TYR A 572 -24.38 23.11 -25.86
C TYR A 572 -25.90 23.19 -25.86
N TYR A 573 -26.49 24.25 -25.31
CA TYR A 573 -27.94 24.41 -25.32
C TYR A 573 -28.51 24.46 -26.75
N ARG A 574 -27.90 25.27 -27.63
CA ARG A 574 -28.30 25.34 -29.04
C ARG A 574 -28.15 24.01 -29.74
N TYR A 575 -27.05 23.30 -29.50
CA TYR A 575 -26.80 21.97 -30.05
C TYR A 575 -27.86 20.95 -29.58
N ILE A 576 -28.15 20.91 -28.28
CA ILE A 576 -29.16 20.03 -27.67
C ILE A 576 -30.56 20.31 -28.22
N ILE A 577 -30.96 21.58 -28.28
CA ILE A 577 -32.28 22.01 -28.77
C ILE A 577 -32.41 21.68 -30.27
N LYS A 578 -31.43 22.10 -31.09
CA LYS A 578 -31.44 21.85 -32.54
C LYS A 578 -31.44 20.35 -32.85
N GLY A 579 -30.73 19.55 -32.04
CA GLY A 579 -30.65 18.10 -32.19
C GLY A 579 -31.84 17.33 -31.60
N SER A 580 -32.75 18.00 -30.87
CA SER A 580 -33.82 17.37 -30.07
C SER A 580 -33.29 16.30 -29.09
N LEU A 581 -32.15 16.56 -28.46
CA LEU A 581 -31.41 15.57 -27.67
C LEU A 581 -32.04 15.25 -26.31
N PHE A 582 -33.06 15.98 -25.86
CA PHE A 582 -33.89 15.57 -24.72
C PHE A 582 -34.90 14.46 -25.07
N LYS A 583 -35.23 14.28 -26.36
CA LYS A 583 -36.24 13.30 -26.78
C LYS A 583 -35.90 11.87 -26.32
N PRO A 584 -34.67 11.34 -26.52
CA PRO A 584 -34.33 9.99 -26.05
C PRO A 584 -34.44 9.82 -24.53
N ILE A 585 -34.23 10.89 -23.75
CA ILE A 585 -34.34 10.87 -22.29
C ILE A 585 -35.81 10.78 -21.86
N VAL A 586 -36.68 11.56 -22.50
CA VAL A 586 -38.13 11.51 -22.26
C VAL A 586 -38.70 10.15 -22.70
N GLU A 587 -38.26 9.61 -23.83
CA GLU A 587 -38.63 8.27 -24.29
C GLU A 587 -38.21 7.21 -23.26
N ALA A 588 -36.96 7.25 -22.79
CA ALA A 588 -36.48 6.31 -21.77
C ALA A 588 -37.25 6.44 -20.42
N PHE A 589 -37.66 7.66 -20.04
CA PHE A 589 -38.50 7.89 -18.86
C PHE A 589 -39.88 7.24 -19.02
N LEU A 590 -40.53 7.46 -20.16
CA LEU A 590 -41.84 6.89 -20.46
C LEU A 590 -41.79 5.36 -20.52
N GLU A 591 -40.74 4.80 -21.13
CA GLU A 591 -40.51 3.34 -21.20
C GLU A 591 -40.25 2.71 -19.83
N ASN A 592 -39.60 3.44 -18.90
CA ASN A 592 -39.39 2.96 -17.53
C ASN A 592 -40.69 2.94 -16.69
N GLY A 593 -41.72 3.69 -17.13
CA GLY A 593 -43.06 3.67 -16.55
C GLY A 593 -43.10 4.09 -15.08
N THR A 594 -43.89 3.39 -14.26
CA THR A 594 -44.07 3.69 -12.83
C THR A 594 -43.02 3.08 -11.92
N ARG A 595 -41.92 2.54 -12.47
CA ARG A 595 -40.88 1.88 -11.67
C ARG A 595 -40.13 2.91 -10.81
N TYR A 596 -40.14 2.72 -9.50
CA TYR A 596 -39.34 3.52 -8.57
C TYR A 596 -37.93 2.91 -8.45
N ASN A 597 -37.00 3.40 -9.26
CA ASN A 597 -35.62 2.92 -9.30
C ASN A 597 -34.64 4.08 -9.50
N LEU A 598 -33.34 3.80 -9.32
CA LEU A 598 -32.28 4.80 -9.45
C LEU A 598 -32.30 5.53 -10.81
N PHE A 599 -32.62 4.82 -11.88
CA PHE A 599 -32.73 5.41 -13.22
C PHE A 599 -33.84 6.46 -13.30
N ASN A 600 -35.01 6.16 -12.72
CA ASN A 600 -36.11 7.12 -12.63
C ASN A 600 -35.70 8.35 -11.81
N SER A 601 -35.10 8.14 -10.63
CA SER A 601 -34.64 9.23 -9.75
C SER A 601 -33.60 10.12 -10.44
N ALA A 602 -32.67 9.54 -11.21
CA ALA A 602 -31.65 10.30 -11.93
C ALA A 602 -32.24 11.14 -13.07
N ILE A 603 -33.26 10.65 -13.79
CA ILE A 603 -33.94 11.44 -14.84
C ILE A 603 -34.69 12.62 -14.20
N ILE A 604 -35.40 12.38 -13.09
CA ILE A 604 -36.11 13.43 -12.37
C ILE A 604 -35.13 14.48 -11.84
N GLU A 605 -33.97 14.07 -11.29
CA GLU A 605 -32.91 15.00 -10.86
C GLU A 605 -32.43 15.87 -12.02
N LEU A 606 -32.22 15.32 -13.22
CA LEU A 606 -31.81 16.11 -14.38
C LEU A 606 -32.82 17.23 -14.72
N PHE A 607 -34.12 16.92 -14.69
CA PHE A 607 -35.15 17.94 -14.97
C PHE A 607 -35.31 18.95 -13.83
N GLU A 608 -35.23 18.52 -12.57
CA GLU A 608 -35.21 19.45 -11.44
C GLU A 608 -33.96 20.34 -11.47
N PHE A 609 -32.79 19.82 -11.84
CA PHE A 609 -31.59 20.62 -12.05
C PHE A 609 -31.81 21.69 -13.12
N ILE A 610 -32.35 21.31 -14.29
CA ILE A 610 -32.66 22.24 -15.38
C ILE A 610 -33.59 23.37 -14.90
N LYS A 611 -34.63 23.01 -14.14
CA LYS A 611 -35.59 23.96 -13.56
C LYS A 611 -34.93 24.93 -12.57
N MET A 612 -34.05 24.41 -11.70
CA MET A 612 -33.32 25.22 -10.71
C MET A 612 -32.31 26.16 -11.37
N VAL A 613 -31.68 25.74 -12.47
CA VAL A 613 -30.63 26.51 -13.15
C VAL A 613 -31.18 27.73 -13.91
N ARG A 614 -32.51 27.88 -14.06
CA ARG A 614 -33.15 28.92 -14.89
C ARG A 614 -32.42 29.03 -16.24
N LEU A 615 -32.56 27.98 -17.07
CA LEU A 615 -32.27 28.08 -18.50
C LEU A 615 -33.25 29.11 -19.11
N CYS A 616 -32.88 30.39 -19.06
CA CYS A 616 -33.61 31.49 -19.69
C CYS A 616 -33.23 31.59 -21.17
#